data_AF-A0A7M2AB87-F1
#
_entry.id   AF-A0A7M2AB87-F1
#
_cell.length_a   1.000
_cell.length_b   1.000
_cell.length_c   1.000
_cell.angle_alpha   90.00
_cell.angle_beta   90.00
_cell.angle_gamma   90.00
#
_symmetry.space_group_name_H-M   'P 1'
#
loop_
_entity.id
_entity.type
_entity.pdbx_description
1 polymer ?
#
loop_
_entity_poly.entity_id
_entity_poly.type
_entity_poly.pdbx_seq_one_letter_code
_entity_poly.pdbx_strand_id
1 'polypeptide(L)'
;MEFTEEQQAHIDQMLADSKSTWETEVLTPLMTERNDLLQFKQVEKSDSEKALEQREQELFMKELAIELKVSGLEDFADFFNVANLDELKPKIEALTTILEARKVTNAYVPNEHKQTSTYDQAAAKNDVTGMIGAKLSKLFN
;
A
#
# COMPACT_ATOMS: atom_id res chain seq x y z
N MET A 1 7.23 7.55 79.77
CA MET A 1 5.79 7.29 79.88
C MET A 1 5.58 5.92 79.29
N GLU A 2 5.33 4.93 80.14
CA GLU A 2 4.90 3.60 79.70
C GLU A 2 3.38 3.62 79.62
N PHE A 3 2.83 3.08 78.54
CA PHE A 3 1.40 2.89 78.40
C PHE A 3 0.95 1.84 79.41
N THR A 4 -0.25 1.99 79.98
CA THR A 4 -0.86 0.92 80.77
C THR A 4 -1.15 -0.28 79.87
N GLU A 5 -1.28 -1.49 80.43
CA GLU A 5 -1.57 -2.70 79.65
C GLU A 5 -2.85 -2.54 78.79
N GLU A 6 -3.87 -1.87 79.32
CA GLU A 6 -5.11 -1.55 78.59
C GLU A 6 -4.89 -0.55 77.44
N GLN A 7 -4.02 0.45 77.63
CA GLN A 7 -3.65 1.40 76.57
C GLN A 7 -2.84 0.72 75.47
N GLN A 8 -1.94 -0.20 75.83
CA GLN A 8 -1.15 -0.96 74.87
C GLN A 8 -2.05 -1.89 74.04
N ALA A 9 -2.98 -2.60 74.67
CA ALA A 9 -3.94 -3.46 73.97
C ALA A 9 -4.84 -2.66 73.01
N HIS A 10 -5.25 -1.44 73.39
CA HIS A 10 -6.02 -0.57 72.50
C HIS A 10 -5.21 -0.07 71.30
N ILE A 11 -3.94 0.29 71.51
CA ILE A 11 -3.02 0.68 70.44
C ILE A 11 -2.79 -0.48 69.46
N ASP A 12 -2.55 -1.68 69.99
CA ASP A 12 -2.32 -2.88 69.18
C ASP A 12 -3.56 -3.23 68.35
N GLN A 13 -4.76 -3.09 68.94
CA GLN A 13 -6.02 -3.28 68.22
C GLN A 13 -6.19 -2.26 67.09
N MET A 14 -5.97 -0.97 67.36
CA MET A 14 -6.06 0.07 66.32
C MET A 14 -5.06 -0.14 65.18
N LEU A 15 -3.85 -0.62 65.49
CA LEU A 15 -2.84 -0.95 64.49
C LEU A 15 -3.25 -2.17 63.65
N ALA A 16 -3.80 -3.21 64.29
CA ALA A 16 -4.30 -4.38 63.60
C ALA A 16 -5.47 -4.04 62.67
N ASP A 17 -6.42 -3.23 63.14
CA ASP A 17 -7.58 -2.78 62.37
C ASP A 17 -7.12 -1.90 61.20
N SER A 18 -6.26 -0.91 61.44
CA SER A 18 -5.73 -0.03 60.39
C SER A 18 -4.96 -0.81 59.32
N LYS A 19 -4.18 -1.82 59.74
CA LYS A 19 -3.46 -2.70 58.81
C LYS A 19 -4.42 -3.53 57.97
N SER A 20 -5.45 -4.11 58.60
CA SER A 20 -6.46 -4.89 57.90
C SER A 20 -7.23 -4.04 56.88
N THR A 21 -7.66 -2.83 57.27
CA THR A 21 -8.30 -1.86 56.38
C THR A 21 -7.38 -1.50 55.21
N TRP A 22 -6.10 -1.22 55.45
CA TRP A 22 -5.18 -0.88 54.36
C TRP A 22 -4.94 -2.04 53.38
N GLU A 23 -4.76 -3.26 53.89
CA GLU A 23 -4.57 -4.45 53.05
C GLU A 23 -5.80 -4.73 52.17
N THR A 24 -7.00 -4.52 52.71
CA THR A 24 -8.26 -4.84 52.04
C THR A 24 -8.77 -3.74 51.13
N GLU A 25 -8.72 -2.48 51.56
CA GLU A 25 -9.27 -1.35 50.82
C GLU A 25 -8.28 -0.70 49.86
N VAL A 26 -6.97 -0.88 50.09
CA VAL A 26 -5.94 -0.20 49.28
C VAL A 26 -5.07 -1.21 48.54
N LEU A 27 -4.38 -2.11 49.25
CA LEU A 27 -3.41 -3.00 48.62
C LEU A 27 -4.10 -3.98 47.65
N THR A 28 -5.18 -4.64 48.10
CA THR A 28 -5.87 -5.65 47.30
C THR A 28 -6.44 -5.06 45.99
N PRO A 29 -7.17 -3.92 46.00
CA PRO A 29 -7.65 -3.29 44.77
C PRO A 29 -6.52 -2.87 43.83
N LEU A 30 -5.45 -2.27 44.36
CA LEU A 30 -4.30 -1.86 43.54
C LEU A 30 -3.60 -3.06 42.88
N MET A 31 -3.47 -4.18 43.60
CA MET A 31 -2.90 -5.39 43.03
C MET A 31 -3.78 -5.97 41.93
N THR A 32 -5.11 -5.96 42.12
CA THR A 32 -6.08 -6.40 41.12
C THR A 32 -6.00 -5.52 39.88
N GLU A 33 -6.08 -4.19 40.02
CA GLU A 33 -5.98 -3.26 38.90
C GLU A 33 -4.65 -3.41 38.15
N ARG A 34 -3.53 -3.55 38.88
CA ARG A 34 -2.23 -3.81 38.25
C ARG A 34 -2.24 -5.11 37.45
N ASN A 35 -2.82 -6.19 37.99
CA ASN A 35 -2.89 -7.48 37.30
C ASN A 35 -3.78 -7.40 36.06
N ASP A 36 -4.91 -6.69 36.15
CA ASP A 36 -5.79 -6.44 35.02
C ASP A 36 -5.07 -5.61 33.95
N LEU A 37 -4.24 -4.63 34.32
CA LEU A 37 -3.49 -3.83 33.36
C LEU A 37 -2.33 -4.59 32.69
N LEU A 38 -1.74 -5.57 33.37
CA LEU A 38 -0.63 -6.35 32.81
C LEU A 38 -1.01 -7.13 31.55
N GLN A 39 -2.29 -7.48 31.37
CA GLN A 39 -2.77 -8.15 30.15
C GLN A 39 -2.68 -7.28 28.90
N PHE A 40 -2.68 -5.95 29.07
CA PHE A 40 -2.56 -4.97 27.97
C PHE A 40 -1.13 -4.56 27.70
N LYS A 41 -0.16 -5.07 28.48
CA LYS A 41 1.25 -4.83 28.21
C LYS A 41 1.58 -5.51 26.88
N GLN A 42 2.04 -4.71 25.92
CA GLN A 42 2.53 -5.25 24.65
C GLN A 42 3.59 -6.30 24.96
N VAL A 43 3.38 -7.52 24.46
CA VAL A 43 4.38 -8.57 24.54
C VAL A 43 5.59 -8.06 23.77
N GLU A 44 6.67 -7.83 24.49
CA GLU A 44 7.91 -7.42 23.86
C GLU A 44 8.38 -8.59 23.01
N LYS A 45 8.32 -8.42 21.67
CA LYS A 45 8.82 -9.42 20.73
C LYS A 45 10.23 -9.79 21.15
N SER A 46 10.49 -11.08 21.27
CA SER A 46 11.84 -11.60 21.51
C SER A 46 12.79 -11.12 20.40
N ASP A 47 14.09 -11.08 20.70
CA ASP A 47 15.09 -10.69 19.69
C ASP A 47 15.02 -11.59 18.44
N SER A 48 14.66 -12.85 18.61
CA SER A 48 14.41 -13.80 17.52
C SER A 48 13.22 -13.40 16.63
N GLU A 49 12.11 -12.95 17.22
CA GLU A 49 10.93 -12.50 16.47
C GLU A 49 11.19 -11.18 15.74
N LYS A 50 11.91 -10.24 16.38
CA LYS A 50 12.33 -8.99 15.73
C LYS A 50 13.25 -9.26 14.53
N ALA A 51 14.20 -10.19 14.68
CA ALA A 51 15.11 -10.57 13.60
C ALA A 51 14.38 -11.27 12.45
N LEU A 52 13.35 -12.07 12.75
CA LEU A 52 12.54 -12.73 11.75
C LEU A 52 11.69 -11.73 10.95
N GLU A 53 11.02 -10.79 11.63
CA GLU A 53 10.25 -9.72 11.01
C GLU A 53 11.11 -8.82 10.11
N GLN A 54 12.33 -8.48 10.54
CA GLN A 54 13.28 -7.75 9.70
C GLN A 54 13.65 -8.52 8.44
N ARG A 55 13.92 -9.83 8.54
CA ARG A 55 14.22 -10.66 7.37
C ARG A 55 13.04 -10.75 6.42
N GLU A 56 11.82 -10.89 6.93
CA GLU A 56 10.61 -10.92 6.10
C GLU A 56 10.42 -9.61 5.34
N GLN A 57 10.61 -8.46 6.01
CA GLN A 57 10.58 -7.15 5.35
C GLN A 57 11.66 -7.01 4.29
N GLU A 58 12.89 -7.42 4.57
CA GLU A 58 13.98 -7.38 3.58
C GLU A 58 13.71 -8.28 2.36
N LEU A 59 13.18 -9.48 2.58
CA LEU A 59 12.81 -10.39 1.51
C LEU A 59 11.70 -9.81 0.65
N PHE A 60 10.66 -9.27 1.27
CA PHE A 60 9.57 -8.63 0.55
C PHE A 60 10.04 -7.44 -0.30
N MET A 61 10.90 -6.58 0.25
CA MET A 61 11.47 -5.45 -0.51
C MET A 61 12.30 -5.93 -1.71
N LYS A 62 13.07 -7.03 -1.57
CA LYS A 62 13.83 -7.63 -2.67
C LYS A 62 12.92 -8.22 -3.74
N GLU A 63 11.88 -8.94 -3.34
CA GLU A 63 10.89 -9.51 -4.27
C GLU A 63 10.20 -8.41 -5.07
N LEU A 64 9.77 -7.34 -4.40
CA LEU A 64 9.17 -6.17 -5.04
C LEU A 64 10.12 -5.52 -6.06
N ALA A 65 11.39 -5.32 -5.68
CA ALA A 65 12.40 -4.76 -6.57
C ALA A 65 12.64 -5.65 -7.81
N ILE A 66 12.65 -6.98 -7.64
CA ILE A 66 12.82 -7.93 -8.74
C ILE A 66 11.62 -7.86 -9.69
N GLU A 67 10.40 -7.90 -9.17
CA GLU A 67 9.18 -7.91 -9.99
C GLU A 67 9.03 -6.62 -10.81
N LEU A 68 9.31 -5.47 -10.18
CA LEU A 68 9.32 -4.17 -10.86
C LEU A 68 10.40 -4.11 -11.94
N LYS A 69 11.60 -4.66 -11.67
CA LYS A 69 12.67 -4.74 -12.66
C LYS A 69 12.30 -5.62 -13.86
N VAL A 70 11.70 -6.78 -13.63
CA VAL A 70 11.21 -7.67 -14.70
C VAL A 70 10.17 -6.96 -15.56
N SER A 71 9.35 -6.11 -14.95
CA SER A 71 8.32 -5.31 -15.63
C SER A 71 8.85 -4.03 -16.28
N GLY A 72 10.15 -3.71 -16.13
CA GLY A 72 10.74 -2.47 -16.65
C GLY A 72 10.25 -1.20 -15.94
N LEU A 73 9.79 -1.33 -14.69
CA LEU A 73 9.23 -0.26 -13.86
C LEU A 73 10.13 0.07 -12.65
N GLU A 74 11.42 -0.28 -12.71
CA GLU A 74 12.39 -0.04 -11.62
C GLU A 74 12.48 1.44 -11.21
N ASP A 75 12.42 2.36 -12.19
CA ASP A 75 12.40 3.81 -11.95
C ASP A 75 11.18 4.30 -11.18
N PHE A 76 10.14 3.47 -11.04
CA PHE A 76 8.90 3.80 -10.36
C PHE A 76 8.76 3.13 -8.99
N ALA A 77 9.82 2.46 -8.48
CA ALA A 77 9.75 1.69 -7.24
C ALA A 77 9.18 2.48 -6.05
N ASP A 78 9.58 3.74 -5.89
CA ASP A 78 9.12 4.61 -4.80
C ASP A 78 7.62 4.93 -4.84
N PHE A 79 6.94 4.67 -5.97
CA PHE A 79 5.50 4.89 -6.12
C PHE A 79 4.67 3.64 -5.77
N PHE A 80 5.29 2.48 -5.62
CA PHE A 80 4.60 1.23 -5.27
C PHE A 80 4.56 1.04 -3.76
N ASN A 81 3.50 1.54 -3.13
CA ASN A 81 3.17 1.19 -1.75
C ASN A 81 2.18 0.02 -1.75
N VAL A 82 2.65 -1.18 -1.37
CA VAL A 82 1.85 -2.42 -1.31
C VAL A 82 2.19 -3.20 -0.07
N ALA A 83 1.17 -3.82 0.54
CA ALA A 83 1.36 -4.63 1.74
C ALA A 83 1.78 -6.08 1.43
N ASN A 84 1.55 -6.54 0.20
CA ASN A 84 1.82 -7.89 -0.28
C ASN A 84 2.01 -7.89 -1.81
N LEU A 85 2.51 -9.01 -2.35
CA LEU A 85 2.76 -9.15 -3.79
C LEU A 85 1.47 -9.26 -4.63
N ASP A 86 0.36 -9.69 -4.04
CA ASP A 86 -0.92 -9.80 -4.75
C ASP A 86 -1.47 -8.42 -5.15
N GLU A 87 -1.19 -7.40 -4.34
CA GLU A 87 -1.50 -6.00 -4.65
C GLU A 87 -0.56 -5.38 -5.69
N LEU A 88 0.63 -5.96 -5.89
CA LEU A 88 1.65 -5.41 -6.78
C LEU A 88 1.27 -5.62 -8.26
N LYS A 89 0.86 -6.84 -8.62
CA LYS A 89 0.48 -7.21 -9.99
C LYS A 89 -0.55 -6.27 -10.64
N PRO A 90 -1.73 -6.00 -10.05
CA PRO A 90 -2.71 -5.12 -10.66
C PRO A 90 -2.22 -3.68 -10.81
N LYS A 91 -1.32 -3.22 -9.92
CA LYS A 91 -0.71 -1.89 -10.03
C LYS A 91 0.30 -1.81 -11.18
N ILE A 92 1.10 -2.87 -11.36
CA ILE A 92 2.03 -2.99 -12.49
C ILE A 92 1.26 -2.99 -13.81
N GLU A 93 0.17 -3.76 -13.91
CA GLU A 93 -0.68 -3.82 -15.10
C GLU A 93 -1.30 -2.45 -15.42
N ALA A 94 -1.84 -1.77 -14.40
CA ALA A 94 -2.43 -0.45 -14.56
C ALA A 94 -1.40 0.59 -15.04
N LEU A 95 -0.21 0.62 -14.43
CA LEU A 95 0.83 1.56 -14.83
C LEU A 95 1.33 1.27 -16.25
N THR A 96 1.53 0.00 -16.59
CA THR A 96 1.96 -0.44 -17.93
C THR A 96 0.95 -0.01 -18.99
N THR A 97 -0.34 -0.23 -18.74
CA THR A 97 -1.43 0.20 -19.63
C THR A 97 -1.42 1.72 -19.88
N ILE A 98 -1.19 2.51 -18.82
CA ILE A 98 -1.09 3.98 -18.93
C ILE A 98 0.12 4.39 -19.78
N LEU A 99 1.27 3.75 -19.56
CA LEU A 99 2.49 4.02 -20.32
C LEU A 99 2.33 3.68 -21.79
N GLU A 100 1.69 2.55 -22.11
CA GLU A 100 1.38 2.16 -23.48
C GLU A 100 0.41 3.14 -24.16
N ALA A 101 -0.67 3.53 -23.49
CA ALA A 101 -1.62 4.50 -24.01
C ALA A 101 -0.94 5.84 -24.34
N ARG A 102 -0.03 6.32 -23.47
CA ARG A 102 0.76 7.53 -23.70
C ARG A 102 1.77 7.39 -24.82
N LYS A 103 2.42 6.23 -24.96
CA LYS A 103 3.30 5.95 -26.11
C LYS A 103 2.54 6.06 -27.43
N VAL A 104 1.31 5.53 -27.48
CA VAL A 104 0.45 5.63 -28.68
C VAL A 104 0.02 7.07 -28.96
N THR A 105 -0.32 7.86 -27.93
CA THR A 105 -0.72 9.27 -28.13
C THR A 105 0.44 10.17 -28.56
N ASN A 106 1.66 9.86 -28.12
CA ASN A 106 2.86 10.60 -28.49
C ASN A 106 3.54 10.05 -29.75
N ALA A 107 3.10 8.90 -30.27
CA ALA A 107 3.55 8.40 -31.56
C ALA A 107 2.99 9.31 -32.67
N TYR A 108 3.84 9.65 -33.64
CA TYR A 108 3.43 10.44 -34.80
C TYR A 108 2.26 9.75 -35.53
N VAL A 109 1.07 10.34 -35.43
CA VAL A 109 -0.08 9.99 -36.27
C VAL A 109 0.08 10.82 -37.56
N PRO A 110 0.33 10.19 -38.72
CA PRO A 110 0.40 10.93 -39.97
C PRO A 110 -0.94 11.62 -40.23
N ASN A 111 -0.98 12.93 -40.09
CA ASN A 111 -2.22 13.71 -40.23
C ASN A 111 -2.61 13.95 -41.70
N GLU A 112 -1.87 13.35 -42.64
CA GLU A 112 -2.09 13.50 -44.08
C GLU A 112 -2.00 12.15 -44.79
N HIS A 113 -3.03 11.33 -44.63
CA HIS A 113 -3.37 10.44 -45.74
C HIS A 113 -3.88 11.35 -46.85
N LYS A 114 -3.06 11.63 -47.88
CA LYS A 114 -3.58 12.15 -49.15
C LYS A 114 -4.74 11.24 -49.54
N GLN A 115 -5.97 11.77 -49.48
CA GLN A 115 -7.15 11.08 -49.96
C GLN A 115 -6.87 10.72 -51.42
N THR A 116 -6.68 9.43 -51.69
CA THR A 116 -6.38 8.93 -53.03
C THR A 116 -7.51 9.38 -53.94
N SER A 117 -7.22 10.30 -54.87
CA SER A 117 -8.25 10.88 -55.71
C SER A 117 -8.87 9.81 -56.61
N THR A 118 -10.08 10.03 -57.08
CA THR A 118 -10.74 9.14 -58.06
C THR A 118 -9.86 8.90 -59.29
N TYR A 119 -9.08 9.91 -59.69
CA TYR A 119 -8.08 9.78 -60.74
C TYR A 119 -6.92 8.85 -60.34
N ASP A 120 -6.37 8.99 -59.14
CA ASP A 120 -5.25 8.16 -58.65
C ASP A 120 -5.65 6.68 -58.53
N GLN A 121 -6.91 6.41 -58.14
CA GLN A 121 -7.47 5.06 -58.07
C GLN A 121 -7.63 4.42 -59.46
N ALA A 122 -8.05 5.20 -60.46
CA ALA A 122 -8.19 4.75 -61.84
C ALA A 122 -6.81 4.54 -62.51
N ALA A 123 -5.86 5.44 -62.26
CA ALA A 123 -4.49 5.35 -62.74
C ALA A 123 -3.77 4.10 -62.22
N ALA A 124 -3.93 3.78 -60.93
CA ALA A 124 -3.36 2.57 -60.33
C ALA A 124 -3.89 1.27 -60.96
N LYS A 125 -5.11 1.30 -61.52
CA LYS A 125 -5.76 0.14 -62.16
C LYS A 125 -5.59 0.12 -63.69
N ASN A 126 -4.84 1.07 -64.26
CA ASN A 126 -4.74 1.30 -65.71
C ASN A 126 -6.12 1.49 -66.40
N ASP A 127 -7.11 2.03 -65.67
CA ASP A 127 -8.44 2.32 -66.19
C ASP A 127 -8.47 3.68 -66.89
N VAL A 128 -8.19 3.68 -68.19
CA VAL A 128 -8.15 4.89 -69.02
C VAL A 128 -9.51 5.62 -69.02
N THR A 129 -10.61 4.87 -69.02
CA THR A 129 -11.97 5.44 -69.02
C THR A 129 -12.25 6.14 -67.68
N GLY A 130 -11.90 5.48 -66.57
CA GLY A 130 -12.01 6.06 -65.23
C GLY A 130 -11.13 7.30 -65.04
N MET A 131 -9.92 7.31 -65.63
CA MET A 131 -9.03 8.47 -65.60
C MET A 131 -9.61 9.68 -66.33
N ILE A 132 -10.19 9.47 -67.52
CA ILE A 132 -10.83 10.54 -68.31
C ILE A 132 -12.08 11.04 -67.57
N GLY A 133 -12.93 10.13 -67.07
CA GLY A 133 -14.11 10.46 -66.29
C GLY A 133 -13.77 11.33 -65.08
N ALA A 134 -12.76 10.95 -64.29
CA ALA A 134 -12.32 11.72 -63.13
C ALA A 134 -11.82 13.13 -63.48
N LYS A 135 -11.16 13.31 -64.63
CA LYS A 135 -10.73 14.65 -65.10
C LYS A 135 -11.91 15.50 -65.55
N LEU A 136 -12.85 14.93 -66.29
CA LEU A 136 -14.03 15.65 -66.79
C LEU A 136 -14.97 16.03 -65.65
N SER A 137 -15.23 15.14 -64.69
CA SER A 137 -16.04 15.44 -63.52
C SER A 137 -15.46 16.59 -62.68
N LYS A 138 -14.14 16.80 -62.72
CA LYS A 138 -13.49 17.94 -62.03
C LYS A 138 -13.60 19.26 -62.80
N LEU A 139 -13.91 19.22 -64.08
CA LEU A 139 -14.08 20.41 -64.94
C LEU A 139 -15.52 20.90 -65.01
N PHE A 140 -16.50 20.03 -64.71
CA PHE A 140 -17.93 20.32 -64.86
C PHE A 140 -18.74 20.23 -63.55
N ASN A 141 -18.07 20.08 -62.41
CA ASN A 141 -18.63 20.31 -61.07
C ASN A 141 -18.21 21.68 -60.54
#